data_AF-A0A3A8J6A2-F1
#
_entry.id   AF-A0A3A8J6A2-F1
#
_cell.length_a   1.000
_cell.length_b   1.000
_cell.length_c   1.000
_cell.angle_alpha   90.00
_cell.angle_beta   90.00
_cell.angle_gamma   90.00
#
_symmetry.space_group_name_H-M   'P 1'
#
loop_
_entity.id
_entity.type
_entity.pdbx_description
1 polymer ?
#
loop_
_entity_poly.entity_id
_entity_poly.type
_entity_poly.pdbx_seq_one_letter_code
_entity_poly.pdbx_strand_id
1 'polypeptide(L)'
;MDSATNACLRNPACYTQTGSDTILPWVGRAARAAAAAHAAQRVLEAADVARIEYLLVECAKKAHFKINEREYGEGKSPDDAECMRQVGKDKAGDPIPRQAELGRMKHERAFKCVQQEILRLFPENISIEPRYGPNGKPGGYSLTNRWTGSMKPDVVTHATGQPGQVQCVYDFKFPCMKSRKENPRSDPDTQDQMTLYKKLGGHCNPAIVTPQLGIIRD
;
A
#
# COMPACT_ATOMS: atom_id res chain seq x y z
N MET A 1 25.10 22.00 55.59
CA MET A 1 24.48 23.01 54.72
C MET A 1 25.48 23.26 53.60
N ASP A 2 25.41 22.48 52.51
CA ASP A 2 26.28 22.70 51.35
C ASP A 2 25.40 22.83 50.11
N SER A 3 25.30 24.09 49.68
CA SER A 3 24.33 24.61 48.73
C SER A 3 24.85 24.59 47.28
N ALA A 4 25.70 23.62 46.92
CA ALA A 4 26.30 23.51 45.58
C ALA A 4 25.81 22.27 44.79
N THR A 5 25.32 21.22 45.46
CA THR A 5 24.96 19.95 44.80
C THR A 5 23.54 19.91 44.25
N ASN A 6 22.64 20.80 44.68
CA ASN A 6 21.24 20.83 44.23
C ASN A 6 20.97 21.78 43.04
N ALA A 7 21.92 22.64 42.67
CA ALA A 7 21.72 23.62 41.59
C ALA A 7 21.94 23.03 40.18
N CYS A 8 22.76 21.98 40.04
CA CYS A 8 23.10 21.41 38.73
C CYS A 8 22.04 20.44 38.15
N LEU A 9 21.07 20.00 38.95
CA LEU A 9 19.99 19.12 38.49
C LEU A 9 18.93 19.84 37.65
N ARG A 10 18.96 21.19 37.57
CA ARG A 10 17.91 21.98 36.91
C ARG A 10 18.39 22.96 35.84
N ASN A 11 19.68 22.98 35.49
CA ASN A 11 20.18 23.87 34.43
C ASN A 11 21.16 23.15 33.48
N PRO A 12 20.82 22.96 32.19
CA PRO A 12 21.67 22.23 31.23
C PRO A 12 22.98 22.95 30.87
N ALA A 13 23.18 24.20 31.28
CA ALA A 13 24.41 24.96 31.02
C ALA A 13 25.65 24.47 31.82
N CYS A 14 25.49 23.56 32.78
CA CYS A 14 26.60 23.04 33.59
C CYS A 14 27.34 21.84 32.96
N TYR A 15 26.86 21.30 31.82
CA TYR A 15 27.50 20.16 31.15
C TYR A 15 28.63 20.54 30.17
N THR A 16 28.96 21.82 30.05
CA THR A 16 30.00 22.30 29.13
C THR A 16 31.04 23.14 29.86
N GLN A 17 31.84 22.51 30.71
CA GLN A 17 33.17 23.00 31.04
C GLN A 17 34.19 21.91 30.73
N THR A 18 34.80 22.02 29.55
CA THR A 18 36.01 21.30 29.18
C THR A 18 37.19 21.94 29.90
N GLY A 19 37.57 21.35 31.03
CA GLY A 19 38.87 21.58 31.67
C GLY A 19 39.96 20.79 30.94
N SER A 20 41.05 21.49 30.63
CA SER A 20 42.22 21.03 29.86
C SER A 20 43.14 20.09 30.64
N ASP A 21 43.84 19.27 29.85
CA ASP A 21 45.12 18.61 30.10
C ASP A 21 45.22 17.49 31.14
N THR A 22 45.10 16.25 30.65
CA THR A 22 46.15 15.24 30.89
C THR A 22 46.22 14.30 29.69
N ILE A 23 47.35 14.32 28.99
CA ILE A 23 47.71 13.33 27.96
C ILE A 23 48.03 12.01 28.68
N LEU A 24 47.26 10.95 28.39
CA LEU A 24 47.65 9.57 28.69
C LEU A 24 47.73 8.79 27.36
N PRO A 25 48.93 8.37 26.93
CA PRO A 25 49.15 7.75 25.63
C PRO A 25 49.06 6.23 25.74
N TRP A 26 47.92 5.67 26.14
CA TRP A 26 47.64 4.23 26.01
C TRP A 26 46.22 3.84 26.46
N VAL A 27 45.17 4.29 25.77
CA VAL A 27 43.89 3.56 25.80
C VAL A 27 43.39 3.50 24.37
N GLY A 28 43.16 2.27 23.91
CA GLY A 28 43.02 1.90 22.53
C GLY A 28 41.87 2.58 21.80
N ARG A 29 41.90 2.41 20.48
CA ARG A 29 40.85 2.78 19.52
C ARG A 29 39.48 2.33 20.02
N ALA A 30 38.80 3.17 20.81
CA ALA A 30 37.38 3.03 21.05
C ALA A 30 36.70 3.63 19.83
N ALA A 31 36.44 2.77 18.84
CA ALA A 31 35.50 3.07 17.79
C ALA A 31 34.26 3.69 18.44
N ARG A 32 33.87 4.89 18.00
CA ARG A 32 32.50 5.33 18.18
C ARG A 32 31.66 4.32 17.42
N ALA A 33 31.20 3.28 18.11
CA ALA A 33 30.01 2.57 17.71
C ALA A 33 28.89 3.60 17.82
N ALA A 34 28.71 4.40 16.76
CA ALA A 34 27.39 4.84 16.43
C ALA A 34 26.59 3.55 16.38
N ALA A 35 25.71 3.34 17.35
CA ALA A 35 24.65 2.37 17.20
C ALA A 35 23.87 2.85 15.97
N ALA A 36 24.30 2.41 14.79
CA ALA A 36 23.40 2.27 13.68
C ALA A 36 22.35 1.33 14.25
N ALA A 37 21.25 1.91 14.73
CA ALA A 37 20.00 1.21 14.76
C ALA A 37 19.78 0.83 13.30
N HIS A 38 20.31 -0.33 12.90
CA HIS A 38 19.68 -1.11 11.87
C HIS A 38 18.26 -1.23 12.40
N ALA A 39 17.37 -0.36 11.92
CA ALA A 39 15.95 -0.59 12.04
C ALA A 39 15.78 -1.99 11.47
N ALA A 40 15.72 -3.00 12.33
CA ALA A 40 15.39 -4.34 11.93
C ALA A 40 14.15 -4.16 11.06
N GLN A 41 14.22 -4.57 9.79
CA GLN A 41 13.11 -4.45 8.86
C GLN A 41 11.89 -5.08 9.51
N ARG A 42 11.02 -4.25 10.09
CA ARG A 42 9.79 -4.75 10.68
C ARG A 42 8.85 -5.04 9.52
N VAL A 43 8.64 -6.32 9.29
CA VAL A 43 7.55 -6.81 8.44
C VAL A 43 6.25 -6.69 9.23
N LEU A 44 5.12 -6.60 8.52
CA LEU A 44 3.82 -6.58 9.18
C LEU A 44 3.53 -7.96 9.74
N GLU A 45 3.04 -8.03 10.97
CA GLU A 45 2.62 -9.30 11.54
C GLU A 45 1.24 -9.71 11.00
N ALA A 46 0.85 -10.96 11.21
CA ALA A 46 -0.44 -11.47 10.71
C ALA A 46 -1.65 -10.62 11.15
N ALA A 47 -1.61 -10.09 12.38
CA ALA A 47 -2.67 -9.21 12.90
C ALA A 47 -2.72 -7.85 12.17
N ASP A 48 -1.56 -7.30 11.81
CA ASP A 48 -1.48 -6.05 11.04
C ASP A 48 -2.00 -6.26 9.63
N VAL A 49 -1.60 -7.36 8.98
CA VAL A 49 -2.09 -7.75 7.64
C VAL A 49 -3.61 -7.92 7.65
N ALA A 50 -4.16 -8.64 8.63
CA ALA A 50 -5.60 -8.81 8.78
C ALA A 50 -6.34 -7.48 8.99
N ARG A 51 -5.75 -6.56 9.76
CA ARG A 51 -6.31 -5.21 9.96
C ARG A 51 -6.29 -4.39 8.68
N ILE A 52 -5.20 -4.43 7.92
CA ILE A 52 -5.08 -3.75 6.62
C ILE A 52 -6.12 -4.30 5.65
N GLU A 53 -6.27 -5.62 5.57
CA GLU A 53 -7.27 -6.27 4.73
C GLU A 53 -8.70 -5.88 5.06
N TYR A 54 -9.04 -5.85 6.35
CA TYR A 54 -10.33 -5.33 6.80
C TYR A 54 -10.56 -3.90 6.29
N LEU A 55 -9.58 -3.01 6.48
CA LEU A 55 -9.69 -1.62 6.03
C LEU A 55 -9.76 -1.49 4.49
N LEU A 56 -9.05 -2.33 3.74
CA LEU A 56 -9.13 -2.38 2.28
C LEU A 56 -10.56 -2.74 1.84
N VAL A 57 -11.17 -3.75 2.47
CA VAL A 57 -12.56 -4.14 2.19
C VAL A 57 -13.54 -3.02 2.53
N GLU A 58 -13.37 -2.35 3.67
CA GLU A 58 -14.21 -1.20 4.03
C GLU A 58 -14.05 -0.03 3.04
N CYS A 59 -12.83 0.23 2.56
CA CYS A 59 -12.59 1.21 1.51
C CYS A 59 -13.25 0.83 0.18
N ALA A 60 -13.22 -0.45 -0.21
CA ALA A 60 -13.93 -0.93 -1.39
C ALA A 60 -15.45 -0.77 -1.26
N LYS A 61 -16.03 -1.16 -0.11
CA LYS A 61 -17.47 -0.98 0.18
C LYS A 61 -17.88 0.49 0.13
N LYS A 62 -17.13 1.36 0.81
CA LYS A 62 -17.37 2.80 0.83
C LYS A 62 -17.30 3.41 -0.56
N ALA A 63 -16.29 3.03 -1.36
CA ALA A 63 -16.17 3.48 -2.74
C ALA A 63 -17.35 3.00 -3.61
N HIS A 64 -17.71 1.73 -3.50
CA HIS A 64 -18.84 1.15 -4.23
C HIS A 64 -20.16 1.87 -3.91
N PHE A 65 -20.47 1.99 -2.61
CA PHE A 65 -21.69 2.64 -2.14
C PHE A 65 -21.74 4.10 -2.58
N LYS A 66 -20.70 4.89 -2.27
CA LYS A 66 -20.72 6.33 -2.53
C LYS A 66 -20.76 6.69 -4.02
N ILE A 67 -20.11 5.90 -4.86
CA ILE A 67 -20.20 6.11 -6.31
C ILE A 67 -21.57 5.71 -6.84
N ASN A 68 -22.13 4.57 -6.41
CA ASN A 68 -23.47 4.18 -6.89
C ASN A 68 -24.55 5.16 -6.41
N GLU A 69 -24.50 5.59 -5.14
CA GLU A 69 -25.42 6.58 -4.57
C GLU A 69 -25.37 7.90 -5.36
N ARG A 70 -24.17 8.39 -5.69
CA ARG A 70 -23.99 9.60 -6.48
C ARG A 70 -24.56 9.48 -7.89
N GLU A 71 -24.33 8.35 -8.56
CA GLU A 71 -24.67 8.19 -9.98
C GLU A 71 -26.11 7.73 -10.22
N TYR A 72 -26.72 7.04 -9.26
CA TYR A 72 -28.03 6.38 -9.43
C TYR A 72 -29.06 6.73 -8.35
N GLY A 73 -28.64 7.36 -7.25
CA GLY A 73 -29.48 7.65 -6.09
C GLY A 73 -29.37 6.60 -4.98
N GLU A 74 -29.96 6.91 -3.82
CA GLU A 74 -29.86 6.10 -2.61
C GLU A 74 -30.34 4.65 -2.83
N GLY A 75 -29.54 3.69 -2.37
CA GLY A 75 -29.83 2.25 -2.46
C GLY A 75 -29.80 1.66 -3.88
N LYS A 76 -29.60 2.47 -4.92
CA LYS A 76 -29.63 2.01 -6.31
C LYS A 76 -28.25 1.57 -6.79
N SER A 77 -28.25 0.66 -7.76
CA SER A 77 -27.05 0.13 -8.41
C SER A 77 -27.36 -0.16 -9.87
N PRO A 78 -26.37 -0.06 -10.79
CA PRO A 78 -26.59 -0.33 -12.20
C PRO A 78 -26.93 -1.80 -12.42
N ASP A 79 -27.84 -2.06 -13.36
CA ASP A 79 -28.08 -3.38 -13.94
C ASP A 79 -27.08 -3.66 -15.07
N ASP A 80 -27.15 -4.85 -15.65
CA ASP A 80 -26.20 -5.29 -16.68
C ASP A 80 -26.33 -4.43 -17.96
N ALA A 81 -27.52 -3.95 -18.30
CA ALA A 81 -27.74 -3.07 -19.44
C ALA A 81 -27.05 -1.71 -19.24
N GLU A 82 -27.23 -1.11 -18.07
CA GLU A 82 -26.55 0.13 -17.69
C GLU A 82 -25.03 -0.06 -17.63
N CYS A 83 -24.54 -1.20 -17.11
CA CYS A 83 -23.10 -1.51 -17.09
C CYS A 83 -22.48 -1.56 -18.50
N MET A 84 -23.23 -2.03 -19.50
CA MET A 84 -22.78 -2.19 -20.88
C MET A 84 -23.06 -0.97 -21.76
N ARG A 85 -23.84 0.00 -21.27
CA ARG A 85 -24.12 1.23 -22.00
C ARG A 85 -22.82 1.94 -22.37
N GLN A 86 -22.70 2.36 -23.62
CA GLN A 86 -21.55 3.13 -24.07
C GLN A 86 -21.64 4.57 -23.56
N VAL A 87 -20.57 5.06 -22.96
CA VAL A 87 -20.48 6.43 -22.41
C VAL A 87 -19.59 7.36 -23.23
N GLY A 88 -18.89 6.82 -24.23
CA GLY A 88 -18.01 7.57 -25.11
C GLY A 88 -17.08 6.65 -25.89
N LYS A 89 -16.03 7.25 -26.46
CA LYS A 89 -14.94 6.54 -27.12
C LYS A 89 -13.61 6.99 -26.52
N ASP A 90 -12.63 6.10 -26.48
CA ASP A 90 -11.28 6.43 -26.04
C ASP A 90 -10.45 7.10 -27.16
N LYS A 91 -9.15 7.31 -26.92
CA LYS A 91 -8.25 7.95 -27.90
C LYS A 91 -8.03 7.12 -29.17
N ALA A 92 -8.21 5.81 -29.11
CA ALA A 92 -8.13 4.92 -30.26
C ALA A 92 -9.47 4.82 -31.01
N GLY A 93 -10.55 5.36 -30.43
CA GLY A 93 -11.90 5.30 -30.98
C GLY A 93 -12.73 4.12 -30.47
N ASP A 94 -12.18 3.33 -29.53
CA ASP A 94 -12.86 2.17 -28.97
C ASP A 94 -13.95 2.61 -27.98
N PRO A 95 -15.12 1.93 -27.99
CA PRO A 95 -16.23 2.30 -27.12
C PRO A 95 -15.87 2.08 -25.65
N ILE A 96 -16.13 3.08 -24.81
CA ILE A 96 -15.97 2.97 -23.37
C ILE A 96 -17.30 2.51 -22.78
N PRO A 97 -17.38 1.31 -22.18
CA PRO A 97 -18.58 0.88 -21.48
C PRO A 97 -18.68 1.57 -20.11
N ARG A 98 -19.89 1.81 -19.64
CA ARG A 98 -20.17 2.45 -18.34
C ARG A 98 -19.48 1.74 -17.18
N GLN A 99 -19.35 0.41 -17.22
CA GLN A 99 -18.63 -0.35 -16.19
C GLN A 99 -17.17 0.09 -16.03
N ALA A 100 -16.48 0.47 -17.11
CA ALA A 100 -15.09 0.92 -17.05
C ALA A 100 -15.01 2.31 -16.38
N GLU A 101 -15.92 3.21 -16.73
CA GLU A 101 -16.02 4.52 -16.09
C GLU A 101 -16.33 4.41 -14.59
N LEU A 102 -17.35 3.63 -14.22
CA LEU A 102 -17.72 3.38 -12.83
C LEU A 102 -16.57 2.72 -12.05
N GLY A 103 -15.86 1.77 -12.67
CA GLY A 103 -14.67 1.15 -12.12
C GLY A 103 -13.62 2.20 -11.77
N ARG A 104 -13.24 3.05 -12.73
CA ARG A 104 -12.27 4.14 -12.52
C ARG A 104 -12.67 5.07 -11.37
N MET A 105 -13.94 5.48 -11.32
CA MET A 105 -14.46 6.35 -10.25
C MET A 105 -14.35 5.67 -8.87
N LYS A 106 -14.61 4.36 -8.80
CA LYS A 106 -14.52 3.58 -7.57
C LYS A 106 -13.07 3.36 -7.13
N HIS A 107 -12.14 3.08 -8.04
CA HIS A 107 -10.70 3.04 -7.71
C HIS A 107 -10.23 4.37 -7.13
N GLU A 108 -10.52 5.49 -7.81
CA GLU A 108 -10.13 6.82 -7.33
C GLU A 108 -10.65 7.09 -5.91
N ARG A 109 -11.90 6.69 -5.63
CA ARG A 109 -12.50 6.85 -4.29
C ARG A 109 -11.88 5.91 -3.26
N ALA A 110 -11.56 4.67 -3.64
CA ALA A 110 -10.93 3.68 -2.78
C ALA A 110 -9.51 4.11 -2.41
N PHE A 111 -8.71 4.60 -3.35
CA PHE A 111 -7.35 5.10 -3.07
C PHE A 111 -7.37 6.27 -2.07
N LYS A 112 -8.29 7.23 -2.24
CA LYS A 112 -8.48 8.30 -1.25
C LYS A 112 -8.82 7.76 0.13
N CYS A 113 -9.61 6.69 0.21
CA CYS A 113 -9.91 6.03 1.48
C CYS A 113 -8.67 5.33 2.06
N VAL A 114 -7.89 4.59 1.26
CA VAL A 114 -6.64 3.95 1.71
C VAL A 114 -5.67 4.99 2.26
N GLN A 115 -5.55 6.15 1.61
CA GLN A 115 -4.74 7.27 2.10
C GLN A 115 -5.20 7.78 3.48
N GLN A 116 -6.51 7.91 3.68
CA GLN A 116 -7.09 8.47 4.91
C GLN A 116 -7.07 7.48 6.08
N GLU A 117 -7.39 6.21 5.81
CA GLU A 117 -7.67 5.22 6.84
C GLU A 117 -6.47 4.31 7.12
N ILE A 118 -5.72 3.92 6.07
CA ILE A 118 -4.66 2.91 6.17
C ILE A 118 -3.29 3.57 6.29
N LEU A 119 -2.93 4.48 5.39
CA LEU A 119 -1.63 5.16 5.46
C LEU A 119 -1.44 5.96 6.76
N ARG A 120 -2.52 6.41 7.38
CA ARG A 120 -2.47 7.06 8.71
C ARG A 120 -1.98 6.10 9.81
N LEU A 121 -2.27 4.81 9.69
CA LEU A 121 -1.92 3.77 10.67
C LEU A 121 -0.63 3.03 10.30
N PHE A 122 -0.36 2.87 9.01
CA PHE A 122 0.77 2.11 8.47
C PHE A 122 1.55 2.95 7.43
N PRO A 123 2.08 4.13 7.81
CA PRO A 123 2.63 5.11 6.87
C PRO A 123 3.86 4.61 6.10
N GLU A 124 4.61 3.67 6.67
CA GLU A 124 5.88 3.18 6.11
C GLU A 124 5.78 1.78 5.48
N ASN A 125 4.61 1.15 5.52
CA ASN A 125 4.43 -0.25 5.11
C ASN A 125 3.51 -0.43 3.91
N ILE A 126 2.91 0.65 3.41
CA ILE A 126 1.93 0.62 2.32
C ILE A 126 2.40 1.50 1.17
N SER A 127 2.34 0.94 -0.02
CA SER A 127 2.43 1.68 -1.27
C SER A 127 1.09 1.62 -2.00
N ILE A 128 0.60 2.77 -2.49
CA ILE A 128 -0.60 2.88 -3.32
C ILE A 128 -0.15 3.08 -4.76
N GLU A 129 -0.70 2.27 -5.66
CA GLU A 129 -0.38 2.25 -7.08
C GLU A 129 1.13 2.15 -7.39
N PRO A 130 1.95 1.37 -6.65
CA PRO A 130 3.37 1.22 -6.97
C PRO A 130 3.54 0.54 -8.32
N ARG A 131 4.68 0.79 -8.95
CA ARG A 131 5.02 0.19 -10.24
C ARG A 131 6.30 -0.62 -10.12
N TYR A 132 6.23 -1.89 -10.51
CA TYR A 132 7.33 -2.83 -10.48
C TYR A 132 7.69 -3.31 -11.89
N GLY A 133 8.97 -3.37 -12.22
CA GLY A 133 9.45 -3.89 -13.50
C GLY A 133 10.68 -4.79 -13.33
N PRO A 134 11.05 -5.53 -14.38
CA PRO A 134 12.24 -6.38 -14.35
C PRO A 134 13.49 -5.58 -14.01
N ASN A 135 14.33 -6.11 -13.11
CA ASN A 135 15.54 -5.43 -12.62
C ASN A 135 16.85 -6.00 -13.21
N GLY A 136 16.76 -6.83 -14.25
CA GLY A 136 17.90 -7.47 -14.91
C GLY A 136 18.39 -8.75 -14.23
N LYS A 137 17.94 -9.07 -13.01
CA LYS A 137 18.15 -10.39 -12.41
C LYS A 137 17.07 -11.36 -12.91
N PRO A 138 17.38 -12.63 -13.20
CA PRO A 138 16.37 -13.63 -13.54
C PRO A 138 15.29 -13.69 -12.46
N GLY A 139 14.03 -13.46 -12.86
CA GLY A 139 12.88 -13.43 -11.93
C GLY A 139 12.84 -12.23 -10.96
N GLY A 140 13.77 -11.27 -11.07
CA GLY A 140 13.86 -10.13 -10.18
C GLY A 140 13.03 -8.93 -10.65
N TYR A 141 12.25 -8.37 -9.72
CA TYR A 141 11.47 -7.15 -9.93
C TYR A 141 11.88 -6.06 -8.92
N SER A 142 11.80 -4.80 -9.33
CA SER A 142 12.02 -3.63 -8.46
C SER A 142 11.10 -2.48 -8.86
N LEU A 143 10.99 -1.48 -7.98
CA LEU A 143 10.29 -0.24 -8.33
C LEU A 143 10.85 0.37 -9.63
N THR A 144 9.96 0.91 -10.46
CA THR A 144 10.33 1.52 -11.74
C THR A 144 9.34 2.59 -12.16
N ASN A 145 9.82 3.55 -12.97
CA ASN A 145 8.97 4.51 -13.69
C ASN A 145 8.65 4.06 -15.13
N ARG A 146 9.22 2.93 -15.58
CA ARG A 146 8.99 2.40 -16.93
C ARG A 146 7.60 1.78 -17.03
N TRP A 147 6.80 2.24 -17.98
CA TRP A 147 5.44 1.72 -18.20
C TRP A 147 5.44 0.34 -18.87
N THR A 148 6.15 0.20 -19.99
CA THR A 148 6.16 -1.04 -20.78
C THR A 148 6.75 -2.21 -20.00
N GLY A 149 6.00 -3.30 -19.90
CA GLY A 149 6.42 -4.54 -19.23
C GLY A 149 6.46 -4.44 -17.70
N SER A 150 5.87 -3.39 -17.12
CA SER A 150 5.73 -3.24 -15.67
C SER A 150 4.37 -3.69 -15.17
N MET A 151 4.32 -4.04 -13.89
CA MET A 151 3.12 -4.35 -13.13
C MET A 151 2.78 -3.17 -12.22
N LYS A 152 1.49 -2.85 -12.12
CA LYS A 152 0.99 -1.75 -11.28
C LYS A 152 -0.19 -2.23 -10.42
N PRO A 153 0.08 -2.98 -9.33
CA PRO A 153 -0.97 -3.32 -8.37
C PRO A 153 -1.51 -2.06 -7.69
N ASP A 154 -2.73 -2.15 -7.16
CA ASP A 154 -3.39 -1.04 -6.50
C ASP A 154 -2.80 -0.73 -5.14
N VAL A 155 -2.54 -1.75 -4.33
CA VAL A 155 -1.95 -1.62 -3.00
C VAL A 155 -0.96 -2.75 -2.77
N VAL A 156 0.20 -2.40 -2.22
CA VAL A 156 1.20 -3.37 -1.78
C VAL A 156 1.59 -3.08 -0.35
N THR A 157 1.54 -4.12 0.49
CA THR A 157 2.19 -4.10 1.79
C THR A 157 3.64 -4.53 1.64
N HIS A 158 4.53 -3.91 2.41
CA HIS A 158 5.96 -4.19 2.35
C HIS A 158 6.64 -3.95 3.71
N ALA A 159 7.88 -4.42 3.83
CA ALA A 159 8.70 -4.12 5.00
C ALA A 159 8.81 -2.60 5.23
N THR A 160 8.92 -2.21 6.50
CA THR A 160 8.94 -0.80 6.93
C THR A 160 10.00 0.00 6.15
N GLY A 161 9.54 1.03 5.44
CA GLY A 161 10.38 1.93 4.64
C GLY A 161 10.95 1.31 3.36
N GLN A 162 10.52 0.11 2.96
CA GLN A 162 11.15 -0.65 1.88
C GLN A 162 10.15 -1.22 0.87
N PRO A 163 9.63 -0.38 -0.06
CA PRO A 163 8.65 -0.80 -1.07
C PRO A 163 9.09 -1.91 -2.02
N GLY A 164 10.40 -2.18 -2.13
CA GLY A 164 10.94 -3.30 -2.91
C GLY A 164 10.82 -4.66 -2.21
N GLN A 165 10.56 -4.67 -0.89
CA GLN A 165 10.37 -5.89 -0.11
C GLN A 165 8.87 -6.17 0.07
N VAL A 166 8.26 -6.61 -1.03
CA VAL A 166 6.83 -6.94 -1.10
C VAL A 166 6.47 -8.01 -0.07
N GLN A 167 5.37 -7.80 0.65
CA GLN A 167 4.79 -8.76 1.58
C GLN A 167 3.47 -9.31 1.03
N CYS A 168 2.51 -8.45 0.68
CA CYS A 168 1.23 -8.85 0.09
C CYS A 168 0.81 -7.85 -0.99
N VAL A 169 0.17 -8.37 -2.05
CA VAL A 169 -0.27 -7.59 -3.20
C VAL A 169 -1.78 -7.63 -3.29
N TYR A 170 -2.40 -6.46 -3.46
CA TYR A 170 -3.85 -6.29 -3.54
C TYR A 170 -4.24 -5.50 -4.79
N ASP A 171 -5.33 -5.91 -5.44
CA ASP A 171 -5.94 -5.21 -6.57
C ASP A 171 -7.44 -5.05 -6.31
N PHE A 172 -7.96 -3.82 -6.30
CA PHE A 172 -9.39 -3.62 -6.16
C PHE A 172 -10.09 -4.09 -7.43
N LYS A 173 -11.21 -4.80 -7.26
CA LYS A 173 -12.12 -5.11 -8.35
C LYS A 173 -13.50 -4.59 -8.00
N PHE A 174 -14.08 -3.83 -8.94
CA PHE A 174 -15.44 -3.31 -8.84
C PHE A 174 -16.34 -3.85 -9.95
N PRO A 175 -16.67 -5.16 -9.95
CA PRO A 175 -17.54 -5.74 -10.96
C PRO A 175 -18.88 -5.01 -11.07
N CYS A 176 -19.29 -4.71 -12.30
CA CYS A 176 -20.58 -4.07 -12.58
C CYS A 176 -21.64 -5.13 -12.89
N MET A 177 -21.34 -6.08 -13.79
CA MET A 177 -22.26 -7.14 -14.19
C MET A 177 -22.52 -8.14 -13.06
N LYS A 178 -23.75 -8.68 -12.99
CA LYS A 178 -24.17 -9.62 -11.94
C LYS A 178 -23.27 -10.85 -11.84
N SER A 179 -23.01 -11.53 -12.95
CA SER A 179 -22.16 -12.73 -12.98
C SER A 179 -20.74 -12.47 -12.45
N ARG A 180 -20.19 -11.29 -12.74
CA ARG A 180 -18.85 -10.90 -12.28
C ARG A 180 -18.83 -10.45 -10.81
N LYS A 181 -19.96 -9.98 -10.26
CA LYS A 181 -20.08 -9.70 -8.81
C LYS A 181 -20.07 -10.99 -8.00
N GLU A 182 -20.72 -12.03 -8.50
CA GLU A 182 -20.80 -13.35 -7.87
C GLU A 182 -19.49 -14.13 -7.98
N ASN A 183 -18.81 -14.03 -9.13
CA ASN A 183 -17.50 -14.64 -9.33
C ASN A 183 -16.53 -13.68 -10.04
N PRO A 184 -15.88 -12.77 -9.29
CA PRO A 184 -14.91 -11.83 -9.84
C PRO A 184 -13.69 -12.49 -10.49
N ARG A 185 -13.33 -13.71 -10.05
CA ARG A 185 -12.22 -14.48 -10.63
C ARG A 185 -12.58 -15.17 -11.95
N SER A 186 -13.86 -15.24 -12.32
CA SER A 186 -14.25 -15.79 -13.63
C SER A 186 -13.74 -14.98 -14.82
N ASP A 187 -13.24 -13.77 -14.57
CA ASP A 187 -12.66 -12.88 -15.57
C ASP A 187 -11.20 -13.31 -15.90
N PRO A 188 -10.92 -13.76 -17.14
CA PRO A 188 -9.58 -14.21 -17.54
C PRO A 188 -8.50 -13.14 -17.34
N ASP A 189 -8.82 -11.87 -17.65
CA ASP A 189 -7.89 -10.76 -17.49
C ASP A 189 -7.47 -10.58 -16.02
N THR A 190 -8.42 -10.78 -15.10
CA THR A 190 -8.15 -10.77 -13.67
C THR A 190 -7.25 -11.94 -13.26
N GLN A 191 -7.46 -13.14 -13.80
CA GLN A 191 -6.60 -14.30 -13.50
C GLN A 191 -5.17 -14.10 -14.03
N ASP A 192 -5.03 -13.61 -15.25
CA ASP A 192 -3.74 -13.30 -15.87
C ASP A 192 -3.01 -12.24 -15.07
N GLN A 193 -3.70 -11.18 -14.66
CA GLN A 193 -3.13 -10.13 -13.81
C GLN A 193 -2.64 -10.68 -12.47
N MET A 194 -3.45 -11.50 -11.77
CA MET A 194 -3.03 -12.09 -10.50
C MET A 194 -1.85 -13.05 -10.67
N THR A 195 -1.81 -13.80 -11.77
CA THR A 195 -0.68 -14.67 -12.13
C THR A 195 0.59 -13.86 -12.38
N LEU A 196 0.48 -12.69 -13.02
CA LEU A 196 1.61 -11.78 -13.17
C LEU A 196 2.08 -11.26 -11.81
N TYR A 197 1.17 -10.82 -10.94
CA TYR A 197 1.53 -10.30 -9.62
C TYR A 197 2.20 -11.34 -8.71
N LYS A 198 1.94 -12.64 -8.89
CA LYS A 198 2.68 -13.69 -8.16
C LYS A 198 4.19 -13.60 -8.38
N LYS A 199 4.64 -13.06 -9.52
CA LYS A 199 6.06 -12.88 -9.84
C LYS A 199 6.74 -11.82 -8.96
N LEU A 200 5.97 -10.94 -8.31
CA LEU A 200 6.51 -9.99 -7.34
C LEU A 200 6.95 -10.66 -6.03
N GLY A 201 6.53 -11.90 -5.80
CA GLY A 201 6.79 -12.65 -4.57
C GLY A 201 6.01 -12.10 -3.38
N GLY A 202 6.60 -12.23 -2.20
CA GLY A 202 5.97 -11.89 -0.92
C GLY A 202 5.45 -13.12 -0.18
N HIS A 203 4.84 -12.87 0.97
CA HIS A 203 4.33 -13.91 1.86
C HIS A 203 2.88 -14.30 1.53
N CYS A 204 2.10 -13.36 0.99
CA CYS A 204 0.73 -13.61 0.57
C CYS A 204 0.64 -13.98 -0.92
N ASN A 205 -0.29 -14.87 -1.28
CA ASN A 205 -0.82 -14.89 -2.64
C ASN A 205 -1.48 -13.53 -2.96
N PRO A 206 -1.29 -12.98 -4.18
CA PRO A 206 -2.00 -11.78 -4.61
C PRO A 206 -3.50 -11.95 -4.45
N ALA A 207 -4.16 -10.91 -3.95
CA ALA A 207 -5.57 -10.94 -3.67
C ALA A 207 -6.32 -9.87 -4.45
N ILE A 208 -7.52 -10.22 -4.90
CA ILE A 208 -8.49 -9.22 -5.32
C ILE A 208 -9.32 -8.78 -4.13
N VAL A 209 -9.61 -7.48 -4.05
CA VAL A 209 -10.45 -6.88 -3.01
C VAL A 209 -11.74 -6.39 -3.64
N THR A 210 -12.86 -6.95 -3.20
CA THR A 210 -14.17 -6.63 -3.76
C THR A 210 -15.12 -6.14 -2.67
N PRO A 211 -16.07 -5.25 -2.99
CA PRO A 211 -17.04 -4.78 -2.01
C PRO A 211 -18.04 -5.87 -1.60
N GLN A 212 -18.33 -6.84 -2.47
CA GLN A 212 -19.31 -7.91 -2.22
C GLN A 212 -18.73 -9.09 -1.43
N LEU A 213 -17.51 -9.51 -1.77
CA LEU A 213 -16.95 -10.77 -1.27
C LEU A 213 -15.71 -10.56 -0.39
N GLY A 214 -15.23 -9.32 -0.27
CA GLY A 214 -14.03 -9.00 0.52
C GLY A 214 -12.75 -9.45 -0.18
N ILE A 215 -11.84 -10.08 0.57
CA ILE A 215 -10.54 -10.55 0.08
C ILE A 215 -10.70 -11.93 -0.57
N ILE A 216 -10.24 -12.07 -1.82
CA ILE A 216 -10.24 -13.34 -2.54
C ILE A 216 -8.83 -13.65 -3.04
N ARG A 217 -8.34 -14.84 -2.70
CA ARG A 217 -7.02 -15.37 -3.10
C ARG A 217 -7.18 -16.63 -3.96
N ASP A 218 -6.08 -17.03 -4.62
CA ASP A 218 -5.87 -18.41 -5.08
C ASP A 218 -5.45 -19.32 -3.92
#